data_AF-A0A1S8L6P2-F1
#
_entry.id   AF-A0A1S8L6P2-F1
#
_cell.length_a   1.000
_cell.length_b   1.000
_cell.length_c   1.000
_cell.angle_alpha   90.00
_cell.angle_beta   90.00
_cell.angle_gamma   90.00
#
_symmetry.space_group_name_H-M   'P 1'
#
loop_
_entity.id
_entity.type
_entity.pdbx_description
1 polymer ?
#
loop_
_entity_poly.entity_id
_entity_poly.type
_entity_poly.pdbx_seq_one_letter_code
_entity_poly.pdbx_strand_id
1 'polypeptide(L)'
;MKLILDNEGKVNYEEIEKNSTVKDLLEAIDLFLNSNPLPCSSCRESCCKKSWSVEMDNVCVNRLVNNDDKLATKFVKNKLVKKENYYRDFDQYVVKKDKACIFITDENLCTIYDKRPVICRLYICTDKSYRYNVVRELIGSTYLEALVLEEEIRNNNLEREVIESFKNPALFKDRYDISLEDIFDYAEDVGWLYKEDRADLY
;
A
#
# COMPACT_ATOMS: atom_id res chain seq x y z
N MET A 1 3.21 2.25 -18.31
CA MET A 1 3.25 3.34 -17.32
C MET A 1 4.68 3.84 -17.11
N LYS A 2 4.86 5.16 -16.89
CA LYS A 2 6.15 5.79 -16.55
C LYS A 2 5.95 6.95 -15.59
N LEU A 3 6.87 7.12 -14.63
CA LEU A 3 6.92 8.29 -13.75
C LEU A 3 7.80 9.38 -14.34
N ILE A 4 7.41 10.64 -14.10
CA ILE A 4 8.12 11.84 -14.53
C ILE A 4 8.16 12.86 -13.39
N LEU A 5 8.99 13.89 -13.54
CA LEU A 5 8.85 15.14 -12.81
C LEU A 5 7.98 16.07 -13.65
N ASP A 6 6.90 16.59 -13.07
CA ASP A 6 6.05 17.58 -13.73
C ASP A 6 6.73 18.97 -13.81
N ASN A 7 6.02 19.96 -14.35
CA ASN A 7 6.54 21.33 -14.51
C ASN A 7 6.87 22.03 -13.17
N GLU A 8 6.36 21.52 -12.05
CA GLU A 8 6.66 22.00 -10.71
C GLU A 8 7.79 21.19 -10.03
N GLY A 9 8.37 20.23 -10.73
CA GLY A 9 9.38 19.33 -10.20
C GLY A 9 8.82 18.27 -9.25
N LYS A 10 7.51 18.01 -9.27
CA LYS A 10 6.87 16.98 -8.45
C LYS A 10 6.75 15.67 -9.22
N VAL A 11 6.86 14.56 -8.50
CA VAL A 11 6.67 13.23 -9.07
C VAL A 11 5.21 13.06 -9.51
N ASN A 12 5.04 12.67 -10.76
CA ASN A 12 3.75 12.40 -11.38
C ASN A 12 3.86 11.24 -12.38
N TYR A 13 2.73 10.81 -12.92
CA TYR A 13 2.65 9.84 -14.01
C TYR A 13 2.67 10.58 -15.34
N GLU A 14 3.35 10.00 -16.34
CA GLU A 14 3.28 10.49 -17.73
C GLU A 14 1.89 10.18 -18.32
N GLU A 15 1.46 8.94 -18.15
CA GLU A 15 0.15 8.42 -18.54
C GLU A 15 -0.16 7.19 -17.67
N ILE A 16 -1.43 7.03 -17.29
CA ILE A 16 -1.95 5.77 -16.75
C ILE A 16 -2.88 5.18 -17.81
N GLU A 17 -2.53 4.02 -18.35
CA GLU A 17 -3.40 3.31 -19.28
C GLU A 17 -4.48 2.53 -18.50
N LYS A 18 -5.66 2.32 -19.09
CA LYS A 18 -6.77 1.58 -18.44
C LYS A 18 -6.45 0.13 -18.10
N ASN A 19 -5.47 -0.48 -18.74
CA ASN A 19 -5.01 -1.84 -18.42
C ASN A 19 -3.82 -1.83 -17.45
N SER A 20 -3.38 -0.67 -16.96
CA SER A 20 -2.29 -0.57 -16.01
C SER A 20 -2.63 -1.29 -14.71
N THR A 21 -1.67 -1.98 -14.15
CA THR A 21 -1.79 -2.68 -12.87
C THR A 21 -1.01 -1.96 -11.78
N VAL A 22 -1.29 -2.31 -10.52
CA VAL A 22 -0.48 -1.90 -9.38
C VAL A 22 0.98 -2.36 -9.58
N LYS A 23 1.21 -3.51 -10.20
CA LYS A 23 2.54 -4.04 -10.48
C LYS A 23 3.29 -3.12 -11.44
N ASP A 24 2.66 -2.69 -12.53
CA ASP A 24 3.26 -1.78 -13.51
C ASP A 24 3.66 -0.45 -12.86
N LEU A 25 2.82 0.05 -11.95
CA LEU A 25 3.12 1.26 -11.18
C LEU A 25 4.34 1.04 -10.28
N LEU A 26 4.38 -0.05 -9.51
CA LEU A 26 5.50 -0.35 -8.63
C LEU A 26 6.81 -0.55 -9.40
N GLU A 27 6.76 -1.19 -10.58
CA GLU A 27 7.91 -1.30 -11.48
C GLU A 27 8.33 0.07 -12.04
N ALA A 28 7.38 0.93 -12.38
CA ALA A 28 7.68 2.30 -12.81
C ALA A 28 8.34 3.13 -11.71
N ILE A 29 7.96 2.94 -10.44
CA ILE A 29 8.64 3.55 -9.29
C ILE A 29 10.07 3.04 -9.18
N ASP A 30 10.28 1.73 -9.25
CA ASP A 30 11.61 1.12 -9.14
C ASP A 30 12.54 1.64 -10.27
N LEU A 31 12.03 1.75 -11.51
CA LEU A 31 12.75 2.35 -12.64
C LEU A 31 13.05 3.85 -12.44
N PHE A 32 12.08 4.60 -11.91
CA PHE A 32 12.26 6.02 -11.61
C PHE A 32 13.34 6.24 -10.55
N LEU A 33 13.35 5.44 -9.48
CA LEU A 33 14.33 5.52 -8.40
C LEU A 33 15.71 5.05 -8.82
N ASN A 34 15.83 4.10 -9.76
CA ASN A 34 17.12 3.71 -10.34
C ASN A 34 17.75 4.86 -11.16
N SER A 35 16.91 5.61 -11.87
CA SER A 35 17.35 6.75 -12.68
C SER A 35 17.53 8.04 -11.86
N ASN A 36 16.81 8.14 -10.74
CA ASN A 36 16.80 9.27 -9.82
C ASN A 36 17.08 8.77 -8.39
N PRO A 37 18.31 8.25 -8.12
CA PRO A 37 18.64 7.64 -6.85
C PRO A 37 18.44 8.64 -5.72
N LEU A 38 17.53 8.31 -4.82
CA LEU A 38 17.32 9.08 -3.61
C LEU A 38 18.48 8.84 -2.65
N PRO A 39 19.09 9.90 -2.09
CA PRO A 39 19.98 9.74 -0.96
C PRO A 39 19.14 9.38 0.29
N CYS A 40 18.81 8.10 0.46
CA CYS A 40 18.03 7.61 1.61
C CYS A 40 18.65 8.03 2.95
N SER A 41 19.96 8.23 3.01
CA SER A 41 20.69 8.76 4.17
C SER A 41 20.39 10.23 4.49
N SER A 42 19.99 11.04 3.51
CA SER A 42 19.61 12.45 3.69
C SER A 42 18.11 12.70 3.58
N CYS A 43 17.30 11.65 3.36
CA CYS A 43 15.84 11.75 3.39
C CYS A 43 15.36 12.07 4.82
N ARG A 44 15.07 13.35 5.07
CA ARG A 44 14.54 13.83 6.36
C ARG A 44 13.19 13.19 6.71
N GLU A 45 12.45 12.71 5.71
CA GLU A 45 11.13 12.09 5.86
C GLU A 45 11.13 10.57 5.79
N SER A 46 12.28 9.93 6.04
CA SER A 46 12.36 8.46 6.08
C SER A 46 11.38 7.88 7.11
N CYS A 47 10.24 7.36 6.63
CA CYS A 47 9.17 6.79 7.47
C CYS A 47 9.71 5.71 8.42
N CYS A 48 10.75 4.97 8.00
CA CYS A 48 11.39 3.94 8.80
C CYS A 48 12.06 4.45 10.08
N LYS A 49 12.54 5.71 10.10
CA LYS A 49 13.20 6.34 11.26
C LYS A 49 12.28 7.24 12.09
N LYS A 50 11.12 7.63 11.55
CA LYS A 50 10.13 8.43 12.27
C LYS A 50 9.34 7.53 13.23
N SER A 51 8.71 8.14 14.22
CA SER A 51 7.77 7.45 15.13
C SER A 51 6.50 6.97 14.42
N TRP A 52 6.29 7.35 13.16
CA TRP A 52 5.14 6.92 12.35
C TRP A 52 5.10 5.41 12.20
N SER A 53 3.98 4.80 12.58
CA SER A 53 3.80 3.37 12.40
C SER A 53 3.73 3.04 10.91
N VAL A 54 4.37 1.95 10.50
CA VAL A 54 4.30 1.49 9.11
C VAL A 54 3.03 0.68 8.94
N GLU A 55 2.18 1.07 8.01
CA GLU A 55 0.97 0.35 7.63
C GLU A 55 1.33 -0.95 6.92
N MET A 56 0.59 -2.02 7.22
CA MET A 56 0.82 -3.37 6.69
C MET A 56 -0.41 -3.85 5.91
N ASP A 57 -0.17 -4.41 4.74
CA ASP A 57 -1.21 -5.03 3.90
C ASP A 57 -1.14 -6.55 3.86
N ASN A 58 -2.19 -7.17 3.32
CA ASN A 58 -2.36 -8.62 3.23
C ASN A 58 -1.25 -9.29 2.42
N VAL A 59 -0.92 -8.75 1.25
CA VAL A 59 0.14 -9.30 0.38
C VAL A 59 1.48 -9.33 1.12
N CYS A 60 1.84 -8.25 1.82
CA CYS A 60 3.06 -8.19 2.62
C CYS A 60 3.07 -9.24 3.74
N VAL A 61 2.02 -9.28 4.56
CA VAL A 61 1.90 -10.23 5.68
C VAL A 61 2.00 -11.66 5.16
N ASN A 62 1.25 -12.00 4.12
CA ASN A 62 1.24 -13.33 3.52
C ASN A 62 2.63 -13.71 2.98
N ARG A 63 3.34 -12.79 2.31
CA ARG A 63 4.72 -13.03 1.85
C ARG A 63 5.73 -13.20 2.98
N LEU A 64 5.56 -12.51 4.11
CA LEU A 64 6.44 -12.64 5.27
C LEU A 64 6.33 -14.03 5.92
N VAL A 65 5.15 -14.63 5.85
CA VAL A 65 4.84 -15.93 6.46
C VAL A 65 4.71 -17.07 5.44
N ASN A 66 5.09 -16.83 4.18
CA ASN A 66 5.01 -17.79 3.07
C ASN A 66 3.59 -18.35 2.83
N ASN A 67 2.57 -17.50 2.92
CA ASN A 67 1.16 -17.81 2.72
C ASN A 67 0.60 -18.88 3.68
N ASP A 68 1.14 -19.00 4.89
CA ASP A 68 0.58 -19.83 5.95
C ASP A 68 -0.39 -18.99 6.81
N ASP A 69 -1.69 -19.30 6.74
CA ASP A 69 -2.75 -18.57 7.45
C ASP A 69 -2.55 -18.55 8.98
N LYS A 70 -2.09 -19.65 9.57
CA LYS A 70 -1.87 -19.72 11.03
C LYS A 70 -0.72 -18.80 11.43
N LEU A 71 0.34 -18.75 10.61
CA LEU A 71 1.44 -17.85 10.82
C LEU A 71 1.06 -16.39 10.53
N ALA A 72 0.17 -16.13 9.57
CA ALA A 72 -0.36 -14.79 9.27
C ALA A 72 -1.11 -14.23 10.49
N THR A 73 -2.11 -14.96 11.01
CA THR A 73 -2.85 -14.56 12.21
C THR A 73 -1.91 -14.39 13.42
N LYS A 74 -0.93 -15.28 13.58
CA LYS A 74 0.08 -15.15 14.65
C LYS A 74 0.95 -13.91 14.47
N PHE A 75 1.31 -13.56 13.24
CA PHE A 75 2.08 -12.35 12.94
C PHE A 75 1.26 -11.11 13.26
N VAL A 76 0.04 -10.99 12.75
CA VAL A 76 -0.87 -9.86 13.01
C VAL A 76 -1.03 -9.64 14.52
N LYS A 77 -1.42 -10.68 15.26
CA LYS A 77 -1.66 -10.60 16.71
C LYS A 77 -0.44 -10.16 17.52
N ASN A 78 0.76 -10.57 17.13
CA ASN A 78 1.97 -10.34 17.92
C ASN A 78 2.77 -9.11 17.51
N LYS A 79 2.67 -8.71 16.24
CA LYS A 79 3.55 -7.70 15.63
C LYS A 79 2.80 -6.44 15.21
N LEU A 80 1.48 -6.48 15.08
CA LEU A 80 0.68 -5.36 14.61
C LEU A 80 -0.25 -4.83 15.69
N VAL A 81 -0.69 -3.59 15.51
CA VAL A 81 -1.76 -2.96 16.28
C VAL A 81 -2.75 -2.34 15.31
N LYS A 82 -4.02 -2.36 15.69
CA LYS A 82 -5.09 -1.74 14.93
C LYS A 82 -5.11 -0.23 15.21
N LYS A 83 -5.30 0.58 14.18
CA LYS A 83 -5.48 2.03 14.27
C LYS A 83 -6.50 2.47 13.23
N GLU A 84 -7.28 3.49 13.54
CA GLU A 84 -8.14 4.16 12.57
C GLU A 84 -7.28 4.71 11.41
N ASN A 85 -7.77 4.55 10.19
CA ASN A 85 -7.19 5.19 9.02
C ASN A 85 -7.53 6.68 9.05
N TYR A 86 -6.52 7.55 8.95
CA TYR A 86 -6.75 8.99 9.08
C TYR A 86 -7.57 9.58 7.93
N TYR A 87 -7.51 8.97 6.74
CA TYR A 87 -8.17 9.47 5.53
C TYR A 87 -9.49 8.76 5.23
N ARG A 88 -9.78 7.65 5.91
CA ARG A 88 -10.86 6.71 5.55
C ARG A 88 -11.50 6.16 6.81
N ASP A 89 -12.81 5.96 6.80
CA ASP A 89 -13.58 5.48 7.96
C ASP A 89 -13.47 3.95 8.13
N PHE A 90 -12.23 3.45 8.28
CA PHE A 90 -11.95 2.03 8.57
C PHE A 90 -10.68 1.86 9.42
N ASP A 91 -10.61 0.74 10.13
CA ASP A 91 -9.43 0.32 10.88
C ASP A 91 -8.34 -0.25 9.96
N GLN A 92 -7.07 0.04 10.21
CA GLN A 92 -5.91 -0.55 9.53
C GLN A 92 -4.93 -1.19 10.52
N TYR A 93 -4.12 -2.13 10.05
CA TYR A 93 -3.03 -2.68 10.84
C TYR A 93 -1.72 -1.95 10.57
N VAL A 94 -1.05 -1.57 11.66
CA VAL A 94 0.27 -0.96 11.61
C VAL A 94 1.27 -1.72 12.48
N VAL A 95 2.55 -1.63 12.14
CA VAL A 95 3.63 -2.25 12.91
C VAL A 95 3.64 -1.70 14.35
N LYS A 96 3.62 -2.62 15.32
CA LYS A 96 3.83 -2.32 16.73
C LYS A 96 5.30 -1.95 16.95
N LYS A 97 5.57 -0.66 17.14
CA LYS A 97 6.93 -0.13 17.38
C LYS A 97 6.91 1.02 18.38
N ASP A 98 8.04 1.21 19.05
CA ASP A 98 8.29 2.37 19.94
C ASP A 98 9.01 3.51 19.20
N LYS A 99 10.11 3.18 18.48
CA LYS A 99 10.92 4.16 17.76
C LYS A 99 10.99 3.87 16.26
N ALA A 100 11.84 2.92 15.86
CA ALA A 100 12.05 2.55 14.46
C ALA A 100 11.21 1.34 14.05
N CYS A 101 11.02 1.16 12.73
CA CYS A 101 10.35 -0.04 12.20
C CYS A 101 11.08 -1.32 12.64
N ILE A 102 10.34 -2.37 13.02
CA ILE A 102 10.90 -3.65 13.49
C ILE A 102 11.72 -4.39 12.43
N PHE A 103 11.67 -3.94 11.18
CA PHE A 103 12.39 -4.52 10.05
C PHE A 103 13.62 -3.71 9.64
N ILE A 104 13.94 -2.62 10.34
CA ILE A 104 15.12 -1.80 10.02
C ILE A 104 16.34 -2.29 10.79
N THR A 105 17.48 -2.41 10.10
CA THR A 105 18.78 -2.67 10.72
C THR A 105 19.39 -1.39 11.29
N ASP A 106 20.46 -1.54 12.07
CA ASP A 106 21.22 -0.41 12.61
C ASP A 106 21.87 0.43 11.49
N GLU A 107 22.19 -0.19 10.35
CA GLU A 107 22.69 0.48 9.13
C GLU A 107 21.58 1.14 8.29
N ASN A 108 20.35 1.18 8.81
CA ASN A 108 19.19 1.76 8.14
C ASN A 108 18.79 1.05 6.84
N LEU A 109 18.91 -0.28 6.83
CA LEU A 109 18.46 -1.13 5.72
C LEU A 109 17.20 -1.90 6.12
N CYS A 110 16.27 -2.07 5.17
CA CYS A 110 15.07 -2.87 5.41
C CYS A 110 15.37 -4.35 5.17
N THR A 111 15.24 -5.16 6.22
CA THR A 111 15.44 -6.62 6.18
C THR A 111 14.41 -7.36 5.32
N ILE A 112 13.31 -6.70 4.96
CA ILE A 112 12.23 -7.25 4.14
C ILE A 112 12.03 -6.47 2.85
N TYR A 113 13.06 -5.83 2.31
CA TYR A 113 12.97 -4.86 1.20
C TYR A 113 12.07 -5.33 0.04
N ASP A 114 12.22 -6.58 -0.43
CA ASP A 114 11.44 -7.13 -1.55
C ASP A 114 10.01 -7.56 -1.16
N LYS A 115 9.76 -7.70 0.14
CA LYS A 115 8.47 -8.08 0.73
C LYS A 115 7.77 -6.92 1.40
N ARG A 116 8.27 -5.68 1.26
CA ARG A 116 7.70 -4.48 1.90
C ARG A 116 6.23 -4.29 1.55
N PRO A 117 5.43 -3.70 2.46
CA PRO A 117 4.05 -3.36 2.18
C PRO A 117 3.94 -2.34 1.05
N VAL A 118 2.77 -2.32 0.40
CA VAL A 118 2.50 -1.51 -0.79
C VAL A 118 2.76 -0.02 -0.51
N ILE A 119 2.37 0.49 0.66
CA ILE A 119 2.64 1.87 1.08
C ILE A 119 4.14 2.18 1.12
N CYS A 120 4.96 1.23 1.58
CA CYS A 120 6.41 1.40 1.59
C CYS A 120 7.03 1.34 0.19
N ARG A 121 6.43 0.60 -0.74
CA ARG A 121 6.87 0.57 -2.14
C ARG A 121 6.42 1.80 -2.93
N LEU A 122 5.27 2.38 -2.57
CA LEU A 122 4.73 3.62 -3.14
C LEU A 122 5.40 4.90 -2.60
N TYR A 123 6.26 4.78 -1.60
CA TYR A 123 6.91 5.92 -0.97
C TYR A 123 8.11 6.40 -1.79
N ILE A 124 8.06 7.68 -2.19
CA ILE A 124 9.17 8.39 -2.85
C ILE A 124 9.50 9.63 -2.01
N CYS A 125 10.78 9.78 -1.64
CA CYS A 125 11.30 10.93 -0.87
C CYS A 125 11.59 12.14 -1.77
N THR A 126 10.62 12.47 -2.63
CA THR A 126 10.54 13.65 -3.50
C THR A 126 9.12 14.18 -3.40
N ASP A 127 8.91 15.48 -3.61
CA ASP A 127 7.57 16.05 -3.65
C ASP A 127 6.72 15.35 -4.72
N LYS A 128 5.43 15.16 -4.42
CA LYS A 128 4.49 14.38 -5.23
C LYS A 128 3.34 15.27 -5.67
N SER A 129 2.92 15.11 -6.92
CA SER A 129 1.72 15.78 -7.44
C SER A 129 0.47 15.31 -6.68
N TYR A 130 -0.62 16.08 -6.80
CA TYR A 130 -1.92 15.67 -6.27
C TYR A 130 -2.33 14.30 -6.84
N ARG A 131 -2.25 14.15 -8.17
CA ARG A 131 -2.56 12.90 -8.89
C ARG A 131 -1.78 11.70 -8.36
N TYR A 132 -0.48 11.85 -8.12
CA TYR A 132 0.33 10.80 -7.49
C TYR A 132 -0.21 10.39 -6.13
N ASN A 133 -0.48 11.38 -5.27
CA ASN A 133 -0.95 11.12 -3.91
C ASN A 133 -2.32 10.44 -3.93
N VAL A 134 -3.27 10.87 -4.78
CA VAL A 134 -4.58 10.21 -4.88
C VAL A 134 -4.43 8.74 -5.26
N VAL A 135 -3.71 8.43 -6.34
CA VAL A 135 -3.52 7.03 -6.78
C VAL A 135 -2.84 6.20 -5.69
N ARG A 136 -1.80 6.75 -5.04
CA ARG A 136 -1.12 6.08 -3.91
C ARG A 136 -2.07 5.78 -2.76
N GLU A 137 -2.90 6.74 -2.36
CA GLU A 137 -3.83 6.58 -1.24
C GLU A 137 -4.94 5.59 -1.57
N LEU A 138 -5.44 5.56 -2.81
CA LEU A 138 -6.43 4.57 -3.25
C LEU A 138 -5.85 3.15 -3.19
N ILE A 139 -4.69 2.92 -3.81
CA ILE A 139 -4.01 1.62 -3.78
C ILE A 139 -3.73 1.21 -2.34
N GLY A 140 -3.15 2.12 -1.55
CA GLY A 140 -2.86 1.90 -0.15
C GLY A 140 -4.10 1.45 0.62
N SER A 141 -5.16 2.25 0.59
CA SER A 141 -6.39 1.98 1.34
C SER A 141 -7.00 0.63 0.99
N THR A 142 -7.06 0.27 -0.30
CA THR A 142 -7.62 -1.01 -0.74
C THR A 142 -6.88 -2.21 -0.15
N TYR A 143 -5.55 -2.21 -0.19
CA TYR A 143 -4.72 -3.31 0.33
C TYR A 143 -4.68 -3.36 1.87
N LEU A 144 -4.74 -2.20 2.53
CA LEU A 144 -4.76 -2.11 3.99
C LEU A 144 -6.08 -2.64 4.57
N GLU A 145 -7.20 -2.28 3.94
CA GLU A 145 -8.51 -2.80 4.30
C GLU A 145 -8.62 -4.30 4.02
N ALA A 146 -8.05 -4.80 2.92
CA ALA A 146 -8.04 -6.23 2.62
C ALA A 146 -7.42 -7.07 3.75
N LEU A 147 -6.35 -6.60 4.42
CA LEU A 147 -5.81 -7.30 5.58
C LEU A 147 -6.79 -7.34 6.76
N VAL A 148 -7.56 -6.27 6.96
CA VAL A 148 -8.55 -6.19 8.04
C VAL A 148 -9.70 -7.17 7.79
N LEU A 149 -10.23 -7.18 6.57
CA LEU A 149 -11.27 -8.09 6.14
C LEU A 149 -10.80 -9.54 6.21
N GLU A 150 -9.60 -9.84 5.73
CA GLU A 150 -9.04 -11.20 5.82
C GLU A 150 -8.87 -11.69 7.25
N GLU A 151 -8.41 -10.82 8.17
CA GLU A 151 -8.34 -11.17 9.60
C GLU A 151 -9.73 -11.38 10.20
N GLU A 152 -10.74 -10.61 9.78
CA GLU A 152 -12.12 -10.82 10.22
C GLU A 152 -12.65 -12.19 9.74
N ILE A 153 -12.38 -12.54 8.48
CA ILE A 153 -12.75 -13.84 7.91
C ILE A 153 -12.06 -14.98 8.67
N ARG A 154 -10.74 -14.88 8.89
CA ARG A 154 -9.95 -15.89 9.62
C ARG A 154 -10.43 -16.10 11.05
N ASN A 155 -10.84 -15.02 11.74
CA ASN A 155 -11.24 -15.09 13.14
C ASN A 155 -12.71 -15.49 13.35
N ASN A 156 -13.60 -15.21 12.40
CA ASN A 156 -15.05 -15.40 12.57
C ASN A 156 -15.64 -16.52 11.70
N ASN A 157 -14.86 -17.18 10.83
CA ASN A 157 -15.35 -18.19 9.89
C ASN A 157 -16.55 -17.68 9.06
N LEU A 158 -16.42 -16.48 8.50
CA LEU A 158 -17.51 -15.83 7.78
C LEU A 158 -18.00 -16.69 6.60
N GLU A 159 -19.30 -16.65 6.36
CA GLU A 159 -19.92 -17.34 5.22
C GLU A 159 -19.54 -16.68 3.90
N ARG A 160 -19.57 -17.49 2.83
CA ARG A 160 -19.18 -17.06 1.49
C ARG A 160 -19.95 -15.82 1.00
N GLU A 161 -21.25 -15.73 1.28
CA GLU A 161 -22.09 -14.60 0.89
C GLU A 161 -21.62 -13.28 1.52
N VAL A 162 -21.20 -13.33 2.79
CA VAL A 162 -20.62 -12.17 3.49
C VAL A 162 -19.29 -11.79 2.86
N ILE A 163 -18.43 -12.76 2.57
CA ILE A 163 -17.13 -12.53 1.93
C ILE A 163 -17.30 -11.85 0.56
N GLU A 164 -18.24 -12.34 -0.26
CA GLU A 164 -18.52 -11.80 -1.59
C GLU A 164 -19.08 -10.37 -1.53
N SER A 165 -19.74 -9.99 -0.42
CA SER A 165 -20.26 -8.64 -0.21
C SER A 165 -19.19 -7.57 -0.01
N PHE A 166 -17.97 -7.96 0.40
CA PHE A 166 -16.90 -6.98 0.64
C PHE A 166 -16.40 -6.30 -0.63
N LYS A 167 -16.48 -6.98 -1.78
CA LYS A 167 -16.05 -6.49 -3.11
C LYS A 167 -14.61 -5.94 -3.23
N ASN A 168 -13.83 -5.89 -2.15
CA ASN A 168 -12.48 -5.37 -2.16
C ASN A 168 -11.61 -6.23 -3.10
N PRO A 169 -11.05 -5.66 -4.17
CA PRO A 169 -10.36 -6.43 -5.20
C PRO A 169 -9.02 -7.00 -4.71
N ALA A 170 -8.49 -6.51 -3.59
CA ALA A 170 -7.26 -6.98 -2.97
C ALA A 170 -7.45 -8.16 -2.02
N LEU A 171 -8.69 -8.54 -1.71
CA LEU A 171 -8.98 -9.66 -0.83
C LEU A 171 -8.36 -10.97 -1.37
N PHE A 172 -7.61 -11.67 -0.52
CA PHE A 172 -6.90 -12.92 -0.82
C PHE A 172 -5.84 -12.87 -1.92
N LYS A 173 -5.37 -11.67 -2.30
CA LYS A 173 -4.26 -11.55 -3.24
C LYS A 173 -2.94 -11.90 -2.58
N ASP A 174 -2.07 -12.61 -3.31
CA ASP A 174 -0.68 -12.90 -2.95
C ASP A 174 0.32 -11.97 -3.65
N ARG A 175 -0.19 -11.12 -4.55
CA ARG A 175 0.56 -10.25 -5.45
C ARG A 175 -0.11 -8.90 -5.64
N TYR A 176 0.71 -7.96 -6.09
CA TYR A 176 0.29 -6.60 -6.41
C TYR A 176 -0.11 -6.47 -7.89
N ASP A 177 -0.92 -7.38 -8.44
CA ASP A 177 -1.23 -7.47 -9.87
C ASP A 177 -2.68 -7.07 -10.24
N ILE A 178 -3.38 -6.44 -9.30
CA ILE A 178 -4.73 -5.89 -9.53
C ILE A 178 -4.64 -4.74 -10.53
N SER A 179 -5.64 -4.61 -11.40
CA SER A 179 -5.74 -3.46 -12.30
C SER A 179 -6.02 -2.18 -11.53
N LEU A 180 -5.53 -1.05 -12.00
CA LEU A 180 -5.87 0.24 -11.39
C LEU A 180 -7.35 0.58 -11.59
N GLU A 181 -7.98 0.08 -12.66
CA GLU A 181 -9.44 0.21 -12.85
C GLU A 181 -10.21 -0.47 -11.72
N ASP A 182 -9.85 -1.70 -11.33
CA ASP A 182 -10.54 -2.38 -10.23
C ASP A 182 -10.38 -1.61 -8.90
N ILE A 183 -9.21 -0.99 -8.68
CA ILE A 183 -8.97 -0.12 -7.52
C ILE A 183 -9.87 1.12 -7.59
N PHE A 184 -10.00 1.75 -8.76
CA PHE A 184 -10.82 2.95 -8.94
C PHE A 184 -12.32 2.65 -8.85
N ASP A 185 -12.77 1.55 -9.47
CA ASP A 185 -14.15 1.06 -9.39
C ASP A 185 -14.51 0.76 -7.93
N TYR A 186 -13.64 0.05 -7.21
CA TYR A 186 -13.84 -0.18 -5.78
C TYR A 186 -13.90 1.13 -4.99
N ALA A 187 -12.96 2.04 -5.23
CA ALA A 187 -12.90 3.34 -4.56
C ALA A 187 -14.15 4.20 -4.82
N GLU A 188 -14.74 4.15 -6.03
CA GLU A 188 -16.02 4.79 -6.32
C GLU A 188 -17.16 4.13 -5.53
N ASP A 189 -17.23 2.79 -5.53
CA ASP A 189 -18.25 2.00 -4.82
C ASP A 189 -18.27 2.31 -3.32
N VAL A 190 -17.10 2.53 -2.70
CA VAL A 190 -16.98 2.85 -1.27
C VAL A 190 -16.87 4.35 -0.96
N GLY A 191 -17.02 5.22 -1.97
CA GLY A 191 -17.04 6.68 -1.79
C GLY A 191 -15.68 7.33 -1.48
N TRP A 192 -14.58 6.67 -1.83
CA TRP A 192 -13.21 7.18 -1.67
C TRP A 192 -12.72 8.00 -2.86
N LEU A 193 -13.33 7.82 -4.03
CA LEU A 193 -13.09 8.53 -5.27
C LEU A 193 -14.42 8.98 -5.86
N TYR A 194 -14.54 10.25 -6.24
CA TYR A 194 -15.69 10.74 -6.98
C TYR A 194 -15.51 10.46 -8.47
N LYS A 195 -16.61 10.14 -9.16
CA LYS A 195 -16.59 9.75 -10.57
C LYS A 195 -16.07 10.86 -11.48
N GLU A 196 -16.36 12.11 -11.12
CA GLU A 196 -15.85 13.31 -11.79
C GLU A 196 -14.32 13.47 -11.67
N ASP A 197 -13.73 13.03 -10.56
CA ASP A 197 -12.29 13.16 -10.28
C ASP A 197 -11.48 12.04 -10.96
N ARG A 198 -12.12 10.93 -11.37
CA ARG A 198 -11.44 9.80 -12.01
C ARG A 198 -10.76 10.18 -13.31
N ALA A 199 -11.36 11.08 -14.09
CA ALA A 199 -10.81 11.52 -15.36
C ALA A 199 -9.42 12.15 -15.19
N ASP A 200 -9.17 12.82 -14.06
CA ASP A 200 -7.89 13.46 -13.74
C ASP A 200 -6.79 12.47 -13.34
N LEU A 201 -7.12 11.18 -13.20
CA LEU A 201 -6.16 10.12 -12.88
C LEU A 201 -5.50 9.50 -14.11
N TYR A 202 -6.00 9.74 -15.33
CA TYR A 202 -5.41 9.26 -16.60
C TYR A 202 -4.45 10.27 -17.20
#